data_AF-A0A379WAJ4-F1
#
_entry.id   AF-A0A379WAJ4-F1
#
_cell.length_a   1.000
_cell.length_b   1.000
_cell.length_c   1.000
_cell.angle_alpha   90.00
_cell.angle_beta   90.00
_cell.angle_gamma   90.00
#
_symmetry.space_group_name_H-M   'P 1'
#
loop_
_entity.id
_entity.type
_entity.pdbx_description
1 polymer ?
#
loop_
_entity_poly.entity_id
_entity_poly.type
_entity_poly.pdbx_seq_one_letter_code
_entity_poly.pdbx_strand_id
1 'polypeptide(L)'
;MQLQGKCQLAALPSAGVTWETDDNGFVVSATGKEMKVEYRYDSEGYPLGKTTINSQNTLSVTAKPSADPRKKLDYTAVSRVDDRQVGNVTQSCEYDAYANPVDCRLVIVDESVKPAVSHHYTIKNRIDYY
;
A
#
# COMPACT_ATOMS: atom_id res chain seq x y z
N MET A 1 23.42 6.82 4.93
CA MET A 1 22.02 7.14 5.28
C MET A 1 22.02 8.33 6.21
N GLN A 2 21.12 9.28 5.99
CA GLN A 2 20.91 10.44 6.85
C GLN A 2 19.55 10.31 7.53
N LEU A 3 19.53 10.62 8.82
CA LEU A 3 18.34 10.54 9.67
C LEU A 3 17.95 11.94 10.17
N GLN A 4 16.70 12.11 10.56
CA GLN A 4 16.12 13.32 11.15
C GLN A 4 15.34 13.02 12.42
N GLY A 5 15.15 14.02 13.27
CA GLY A 5 14.28 13.96 14.45
C GLY A 5 14.47 12.68 15.28
N LYS A 6 13.40 11.90 15.43
CA LYS A 6 13.34 10.63 16.19
C LYS A 6 13.98 9.45 15.46
N CYS A 7 15.19 9.62 14.92
CA CYS A 7 15.88 8.62 14.08
C CYS A 7 15.10 8.20 12.82
N GLN A 8 14.32 9.11 12.24
CA GLN A 8 13.51 8.88 11.05
C GLN A 8 14.34 9.04 9.77
N LEU A 9 13.92 8.39 8.69
CA LEU A 9 14.57 8.52 7.38
C LEU A 9 14.47 9.96 6.87
N ALA A 10 15.60 10.54 6.46
CA ALA A 10 15.65 11.87 5.87
C ALA A 10 16.20 11.83 4.44
N ALA A 11 17.36 11.17 4.24
CA ALA A 11 17.94 11.02 2.91
C ALA A 11 18.88 9.83 2.78
N LEU A 12 19.02 9.35 1.55
CA LEU A 12 20.06 8.42 1.12
C LEU A 12 20.81 9.04 -0.06
N PRO A 13 21.82 9.89 0.21
CA PRO A 13 22.52 10.66 -0.82
C PRO A 13 23.16 9.79 -1.91
N SER A 14 23.67 8.60 -1.54
CA SER A 14 24.26 7.65 -2.49
C SER A 14 23.26 7.15 -3.54
N ALA A 15 21.96 7.20 -3.25
CA ALA A 15 20.89 6.86 -4.17
C ALA A 15 20.13 8.10 -4.68
N GLY A 16 20.51 9.31 -4.24
CA GLY A 16 19.83 10.55 -4.59
C GLY A 16 18.36 10.60 -4.13
N VAL A 17 18.04 9.97 -2.99
CA VAL A 17 16.67 9.90 -2.46
C VAL A 17 16.54 10.76 -1.20
N THR A 18 15.46 11.53 -1.10
CA THR A 18 15.03 12.23 0.12
C THR A 18 13.65 11.74 0.54
N TRP A 19 13.38 11.81 1.84
CA TRP A 19 12.09 11.44 2.43
C TRP A 19 11.54 12.59 3.26
N GLU A 20 10.22 12.74 3.23
CA GLU A 20 9.48 13.61 4.13
C GLU A 20 8.62 12.73 5.04
N THR A 21 8.54 13.10 6.31
CA THR A 21 7.71 12.44 7.29
C THR A 21 6.66 13.39 7.85
N ASP A 22 5.47 12.88 8.16
CA ASP A 22 4.46 13.64 8.90
C ASP A 22 4.79 13.73 10.40
N ASP A 23 3.93 14.40 11.17
CA ASP A 23 4.09 14.56 12.63
C ASP A 23 3.99 13.23 13.41
N ASN A 24 3.33 12.23 12.83
CA ASN A 24 3.27 10.87 13.37
C ASN A 24 4.56 10.08 13.08
N GLY A 25 5.40 10.59 12.20
CA GLY A 25 6.66 9.98 11.80
C GLY A 25 6.56 9.00 10.64
N PHE A 26 5.43 8.98 9.93
CA PHE A 26 5.25 8.17 8.74
C PHE A 26 5.87 8.86 7.53
N VAL A 27 6.57 8.08 6.70
CA VAL A 27 7.10 8.59 5.43
C VAL A 27 5.93 8.89 4.48
N VAL A 28 5.68 10.16 4.19
CA VAL A 28 4.57 10.60 3.33
C VAL A 28 5.02 10.97 1.92
N SER A 29 6.30 11.24 1.73
CA SER A 29 6.88 11.54 0.41
C SER A 29 8.27 10.93 0.30
N ALA A 30 8.60 10.40 -0.87
CA ALA A 30 9.94 10.02 -1.26
C ALA A 30 10.25 10.67 -2.61
N THR A 31 11.33 11.43 -2.70
CA THR A 31 11.74 12.08 -3.95
C THR A 31 13.11 11.53 -4.36
N GLY A 32 13.16 10.94 -5.54
CA GLY A 32 14.39 10.52 -6.20
C GLY A 32 14.66 11.34 -7.47
N LYS A 33 15.74 11.00 -8.18
CA LYS A 33 16.12 11.68 -9.43
C LYS A 33 15.08 11.55 -10.55
N GLU A 34 14.42 10.41 -10.64
CA GLU A 34 13.53 10.06 -11.77
C GLU A 34 12.06 9.98 -11.40
N MET A 35 11.76 9.88 -10.10
CA MET A 35 10.41 9.68 -9.62
C MET A 35 10.18 10.31 -8.25
N LYS A 36 8.93 10.67 -8.01
CA LYS A 36 8.40 11.04 -6.70
C LYS A 36 7.32 10.03 -6.30
N VAL A 37 7.27 9.67 -5.03
CA VAL A 37 6.20 8.84 -4.47
C VAL A 37 5.56 9.57 -3.31
N GLU A 38 4.24 9.69 -3.33
CA GLU A 38 3.42 10.22 -2.25
C GLU A 38 2.63 9.08 -1.61
N TYR A 39 2.71 8.93 -0.30
CA TYR A 39 2.05 7.87 0.45
C TYR A 39 0.88 8.44 1.25
N ARG A 40 -0.15 7.62 1.44
CA ARG A 40 -1.34 7.97 2.23
C ARG A 40 -1.61 6.89 3.25
N TYR A 41 -1.96 7.29 4.45
CA TYR A 41 -2.24 6.40 5.57
C TYR A 41 -3.52 6.84 6.28
N ASP A 42 -4.12 5.92 7.04
CA ASP A 42 -5.09 6.29 8.07
C ASP A 42 -4.35 6.77 9.34
N SER A 43 -5.13 7.14 10.37
CA SER A 43 -4.58 7.66 11.64
C SER A 43 -3.73 6.66 12.43
N GLU A 44 -3.80 5.37 12.11
CA GLU A 44 -3.01 4.32 12.78
C GLU A 44 -1.83 3.85 11.91
N GLY A 45 -1.60 4.51 10.77
CA GLY A 45 -0.50 4.18 9.85
C GLY A 45 -0.83 3.04 8.88
N TYR A 46 -2.08 2.61 8.76
CA TYR A 46 -2.46 1.63 7.73
C TYR A 46 -2.41 2.30 6.35
N PRO A 47 -1.78 1.66 5.33
CA PRO A 47 -1.62 2.27 4.01
C PRO A 47 -2.97 2.36 3.27
N LEU A 48 -3.38 3.59 2.94
CA LEU A 48 -4.54 3.88 2.09
C LEU A 48 -4.17 4.04 0.62
N GLY A 49 -2.88 4.03 0.29
CA GLY A 49 -2.43 4.05 -1.09
C GLY A 49 -1.14 4.82 -1.28
N LYS A 50 -0.75 4.92 -2.55
CA LYS A 50 0.39 5.74 -2.97
C LYS A 50 0.17 6.30 -4.37
N THR A 51 0.89 7.36 -4.71
CA THR A 51 0.99 7.90 -6.07
C THR A 51 2.45 7.97 -6.44
N THR A 52 2.85 7.28 -7.49
CA THR A 52 4.18 7.34 -8.07
C THR A 52 4.12 8.16 -9.34
N ILE A 53 4.94 9.19 -9.43
CA ILE A 53 5.02 10.12 -10.55
C ILE A 53 6.43 10.02 -11.12
N ASN A 54 6.55 9.78 -12.42
CA ASN A 54 7.81 9.88 -13.14
C ASN A 54 7.61 10.71 -14.43
N SER A 55 8.63 10.79 -15.28
CA SER A 55 8.57 11.57 -16.53
C SER A 55 7.63 10.99 -17.61
N GLN A 56 7.21 9.74 -17.46
CA GLN A 56 6.40 9.02 -18.45
C GLN A 56 4.93 8.94 -18.05
N ASN A 57 4.65 8.65 -16.78
CA ASN A 57 3.30 8.41 -16.28
C ASN A 57 3.16 8.66 -14.78
N THR A 58 1.90 8.65 -14.35
CA THR A 58 1.49 8.63 -12.94
C THR A 58 0.78 7.32 -12.64
N LEU A 59 1.33 6.54 -11.71
CA LEU A 59 0.67 5.36 -11.13
C LEU A 59 0.05 5.74 -9.78
N SER A 60 -1.28 5.67 -9.66
CA SER A 60 -1.97 5.80 -8.38
C SER A 60 -2.53 4.46 -7.92
N VAL A 61 -2.37 4.17 -6.64
CA VAL A 61 -3.02 3.04 -5.96
C VAL A 61 -3.84 3.62 -4.83
N THR A 62 -5.11 3.27 -4.75
CA THR A 62 -6.02 3.68 -3.67
C THR A 62 -6.64 2.45 -3.05
N ALA A 63 -6.44 2.25 -1.75
CA ALA A 63 -7.01 1.17 -0.97
C ALA A 63 -8.14 1.71 -0.08
N LYS A 64 -9.19 0.90 0.07
CA LYS A 64 -10.31 1.13 0.96
C LYS A 64 -10.41 -0.07 1.90
N PRO A 65 -9.95 0.04 3.16
CA PRO A 65 -10.11 -1.02 4.15
C PRO A 65 -11.58 -1.16 4.57
N SER A 66 -11.86 -2.23 5.30
CA SER A 66 -13.14 -2.47 5.95
C SER A 66 -13.55 -1.33 6.87
N ALA A 67 -14.87 -1.13 7.01
CA ALA A 67 -15.42 -0.23 8.00
C ALA A 67 -15.23 -0.76 9.44
N ASP A 68 -15.04 -2.07 9.64
CA ASP A 68 -14.60 -2.60 10.93
C ASP A 68 -13.09 -2.37 11.07
N PRO A 69 -12.64 -1.49 11.98
CA PRO A 69 -11.22 -1.15 12.13
C PRO A 69 -10.36 -2.35 12.58
N ARG A 70 -10.97 -3.44 13.04
CA ARG A 70 -10.27 -4.69 13.39
C ARG A 70 -10.03 -5.59 12.17
N LYS A 71 -10.62 -5.27 11.02
CA LYS A 71 -10.56 -6.09 9.80
C LYS A 71 -9.92 -5.34 8.63
N LYS A 72 -8.84 -4.60 8.87
CA LYS A 72 -8.18 -3.80 7.83
C LYS A 72 -7.59 -4.64 6.68
N LEU A 73 -7.40 -5.96 6.87
CA LEU A 73 -7.01 -6.85 5.78
C LEU A 73 -8.18 -7.30 4.90
N ASP A 74 -9.41 -6.96 5.25
CA ASP A 74 -10.53 -6.95 4.31
C ASP A 74 -10.51 -5.59 3.62
N TYR A 75 -10.08 -5.54 2.37
CA TYR A 75 -9.94 -4.28 1.64
C TYR A 75 -10.19 -4.46 0.15
N THR A 76 -10.51 -3.36 -0.51
CA THR A 76 -10.39 -3.25 -1.96
C THR A 76 -9.31 -2.25 -2.33
N ALA A 77 -8.65 -2.43 -3.45
CA ALA A 77 -7.74 -1.44 -3.99
C ALA A 77 -7.88 -1.28 -5.50
N VAL A 78 -7.64 -0.08 -5.99
CA VAL A 78 -7.68 0.23 -7.42
C VAL A 78 -6.36 0.86 -7.82
N SER A 79 -5.77 0.33 -8.89
CA SER A 79 -4.57 0.86 -9.53
C SER A 79 -4.95 1.59 -10.81
N ARG A 80 -4.43 2.80 -11.00
CA ARG A 80 -4.61 3.61 -12.22
C ARG A 80 -3.28 4.08 -12.76
N VAL A 81 -3.10 4.02 -14.08
CA VAL A 81 -1.99 4.65 -14.80
C VAL A 81 -2.60 5.81 -15.60
N ASP A 82 -2.13 7.02 -15.36
CA ASP A 82 -2.64 8.26 -15.97
C ASP A 82 -4.17 8.33 -15.87
N ASP A 83 -4.68 8.12 -14.65
CA ASP A 83 -6.10 8.07 -14.27
C ASP A 83 -6.95 6.98 -14.95
N ARG A 84 -6.38 6.18 -15.85
CA ARG A 84 -7.01 5.00 -16.40
C ARG A 84 -6.81 3.82 -15.47
N GLN A 85 -7.92 3.18 -15.06
CA GLN A 85 -7.87 1.96 -14.26
C GLN A 85 -7.20 0.81 -15.03
N VAL A 86 -6.23 0.18 -14.38
CA VAL A 86 -5.44 -0.94 -14.91
C VAL A 86 -5.49 -2.17 -14.02
N GLY A 87 -5.99 -2.04 -12.80
CA GLY A 87 -6.22 -3.19 -11.95
C GLY A 87 -7.07 -2.92 -10.74
N ASN A 88 -7.61 -4.02 -10.22
CA ASN A 88 -8.48 -4.05 -9.07
C ASN A 88 -8.03 -5.21 -8.16
N VAL A 89 -8.01 -4.95 -6.86
CA VAL A 89 -7.72 -5.94 -5.83
C VAL A 89 -8.89 -6.01 -4.88
N THR A 90 -9.29 -7.22 -4.51
CA THR A 90 -10.19 -7.47 -3.38
C THR A 90 -9.57 -8.53 -2.48
N GLN A 91 -9.46 -8.23 -1.19
CA GLN A 91 -9.07 -9.19 -0.18
C GLN A 91 -10.17 -9.33 0.87
N SER A 92 -10.44 -10.56 1.29
CA SER A 92 -11.31 -10.87 2.42
C SER A 92 -10.70 -12.00 3.24
N CYS A 93 -10.71 -11.85 4.55
CA CYS A 93 -10.09 -12.77 5.48
C CYS A 93 -11.10 -13.36 6.47
N GLU A 94 -10.80 -14.57 6.90
CA GLU A 94 -11.27 -15.14 8.15
C GLU A 94 -10.35 -14.69 9.28
N TYR A 95 -10.94 -14.41 10.44
CA TYR A 95 -10.23 -13.91 11.61
C TYR A 95 -10.49 -14.82 12.80
N ASP A 96 -9.49 -14.97 13.67
CA ASP A 96 -9.68 -15.64 14.95
C ASP A 96 -10.30 -14.70 16.02
N ALA A 97 -10.40 -15.21 17.25
CA ALA A 97 -11.02 -14.49 18.37
C ALA A 97 -10.31 -13.17 18.75
N TYR A 98 -9.06 -12.97 18.29
CA TYR A 98 -8.26 -11.78 18.57
C TYR A 98 -8.21 -10.82 17.37
N ALA A 99 -9.05 -11.07 16.36
CA ALA A 99 -9.05 -10.34 15.09
C ALA A 99 -7.73 -10.46 14.32
N ASN A 100 -7.00 -11.56 14.48
CA ASN A 100 -5.87 -11.88 13.61
C ASN A 100 -6.35 -12.63 12.37
N PRO A 101 -5.93 -12.23 11.15
CA PRO A 101 -6.35 -12.86 9.91
C PRO A 101 -5.68 -14.22 9.75
N VAL A 102 -6.45 -15.31 9.70
CA VAL A 102 -5.93 -16.69 9.64
C VAL A 102 -5.94 -17.29 8.23
N ASP A 103 -6.92 -16.91 7.41
CA ASP A 103 -7.04 -17.33 6.01
C ASP A 103 -7.63 -16.18 5.19
N CYS A 104 -6.92 -15.70 4.17
CA CYS A 104 -7.37 -14.64 3.29
C CYS A 104 -7.51 -15.12 1.86
N ARG A 105 -8.61 -14.76 1.22
CA ARG A 105 -8.79 -14.85 -0.23
C ARG A 105 -8.46 -13.50 -0.85
N LEU A 106 -7.47 -13.51 -1.75
CA LEU A 106 -7.03 -12.35 -2.50
C LEU A 106 -7.34 -12.56 -3.98
N VAL A 107 -8.08 -11.64 -4.57
CA VAL A 107 -8.36 -11.60 -6.00
C VAL A 107 -7.71 -10.36 -6.57
N ILE A 108 -6.87 -10.55 -7.58
CA ILE A 108 -6.24 -9.48 -8.35
C ILE A 108 -6.75 -9.58 -9.78
N VAL A 109 -7.35 -8.51 -10.28
CA VAL A 109 -7.81 -8.39 -11.66
C VAL A 109 -6.87 -7.45 -12.40
N ASP A 110 -6.20 -7.95 -13.43
CA ASP A 110 -5.48 -7.15 -14.40
C ASP A 110 -6.45 -6.69 -15.49
N GLU A 111 -6.77 -5.40 -15.47
CA GLU A 111 -7.68 -4.73 -16.40
C GLU A 111 -6.92 -3.99 -17.51
N SER A 112 -5.59 -4.10 -17.55
CA SER A 112 -4.77 -3.54 -18.62
C SER A 112 -4.85 -4.35 -19.92
N VAL A 113 -5.20 -5.63 -19.82
CA VAL A 113 -5.31 -6.58 -20.93
C VAL A 113 -6.76 -6.89 -21.32
N LYS A 114 -6.97 -7.42 -22.54
CA LYS A 114 -8.29 -7.81 -23.05
C LYS A 114 -8.28 -9.27 -23.55
N PRO A 115 -9.11 -10.17 -22.99
CA PRO A 115 -9.99 -9.95 -21.83
C PRO A 115 -9.18 -9.72 -20.55
N ALA A 116 -9.80 -9.09 -19.54
CA ALA A 116 -9.17 -8.90 -18.23
C ALA A 116 -8.85 -10.26 -17.60
N VAL A 117 -7.73 -10.36 -16.89
CA VAL A 117 -7.24 -11.61 -16.29
C VAL A 117 -7.39 -11.53 -14.78
N SER A 118 -7.95 -12.58 -14.18
CA SER A 118 -8.11 -12.68 -12.72
C SER A 118 -7.14 -13.71 -12.14
N HIS A 119 -6.44 -13.33 -11.09
CA HIS A 119 -5.58 -14.20 -10.30
C HIS A 119 -6.17 -14.35 -8.91
N HIS A 120 -6.26 -15.60 -8.45
CA HIS A 120 -6.84 -15.95 -7.17
C HIS A 120 -5.76 -16.56 -6.29
N TYR A 121 -5.57 -15.99 -5.11
CA TYR A 121 -4.61 -16.45 -4.13
C TYR A 121 -5.30 -16.72 -2.79
N THR A 122 -4.74 -17.68 -2.07
CA THR A 122 -5.07 -17.96 -0.68
C THR A 122 -3.84 -17.70 0.17
N ILE A 123 -3.97 -16.84 1.18
CA ILE A 123 -2.92 -16.51 2.13
C ILE A 123 -3.32 -17.15 3.46
N LYS A 124 -2.54 -18.12 3.92
CA LYS A 124 -2.76 -18.78 5.21
C LYS A 124 -1.73 -18.31 6.21
N ASN A 125 -2.19 -17.79 7.34
CA ASN A 125 -1.33 -17.34 8.42
C ASN A 125 -1.38 -18.34 9.58
N ARG A 126 -0.21 -18.55 10.20
CA ARG A 126 -0.10 -19.26 11.47
C ARG A 126 0.17 -18.22 12.55
N ILE A 127 -0.70 -18.17 13.55
CA ILE A 127 -0.59 -17.24 14.69
C ILE A 127 -0.28 -18.06 15.93
N ASP A 128 0.89 -17.81 16.54
CA ASP A 128 1.27 -18.39 17.81
C ASP A 128 1.11 -17.32 18.92
N TYR A 129 0.46 -17.68 20.01
CA TYR A 129 0.18 -16.80 21.16
C TYR A 129 1.12 -17.15 22.33
N TYR A 130 1.63 -16.15 23.02
CA TYR A 130 2.57 -16.28 24.14
C TYR A 130 1.99 -15.75 25.44
#